data_AF-V9DHC4-F1
#
_entry.id   AF-V9DHC4-F1
#
_cell.length_a   1.000
_cell.length_b   1.000
_cell.length_c   1.000
_cell.angle_alpha   90.00
_cell.angle_beta   90.00
_cell.angle_gamma   90.00
#
_symmetry.space_group_name_H-M   'P 1'
#
loop_
_entity.id
_entity.type
_entity.pdbx_description
1 polymer ?
#
loop_
_entity_poly.entity_id
_entity_poly.type
_entity_poly.pdbx_seq_one_letter_code
_entity_poly.pdbx_strand_id
1 'polypeptide(L)'
;MASNTAVCIFVIADGQEHPVKLSNALYGRGLSKSVISRSKATASHGSIRSIPPTKITDHTGTTYSSTSTVSLRWYYDGGTQTFPETFYIADATTTTTTITTTTTDIPWDAILCNAAESPSSGLVPQANTILRAPGGADSQREKERKEREEVNRKKYERERREQADRIREAFASKQARAKHS
;
A
#
# COMPACT_ATOMS: atom_id res chain seq x y z
N MET A 1 -2.57 27.13 -10.42
CA MET A 1 -2.85 26.69 -9.03
C MET A 1 -2.25 25.31 -8.86
N ALA A 2 -1.39 25.11 -7.87
CA ALA A 2 -0.76 23.81 -7.65
C ALA A 2 -1.69 22.98 -6.74
N SER A 3 -2.20 21.86 -7.25
CA SER A 3 -3.04 20.94 -6.48
C SER A 3 -2.18 19.85 -5.83
N ASN A 4 -2.55 19.42 -4.62
CA ASN A 4 -2.03 18.17 -4.05
C ASN A 4 -2.46 17.01 -4.96
N THR A 5 -1.50 16.15 -5.33
CA THR A 5 -1.78 14.96 -6.17
C THR A 5 -2.04 13.76 -5.27
N ALA A 6 -3.17 13.10 -5.42
CA ALA A 6 -3.45 11.85 -4.72
C ALA A 6 -2.65 10.69 -5.32
N VAL A 7 -2.09 9.86 -4.45
CA VAL A 7 -1.28 8.69 -4.81
C VAL A 7 -1.57 7.52 -3.88
N CYS A 8 -1.36 6.32 -4.41
CA CYS A 8 -1.40 5.10 -3.63
C CYS A 8 0.03 4.68 -3.31
N ILE A 9 0.33 4.53 -2.01
CA ILE A 9 1.61 4.03 -1.53
C ILE A 9 1.40 2.91 -0.54
N PHE A 10 2.45 2.13 -0.34
CA PHE A 10 2.53 1.12 0.69
C PHE A 10 3.63 1.50 1.66
N VAL A 11 3.38 1.33 2.96
CA VAL A 11 4.34 1.60 4.01
C VAL A 11 4.63 0.34 4.81
N ILE A 12 5.87 0.15 5.22
CA ILE A 12 6.30 -1.00 6.02
C ILE A 12 7.28 -0.55 7.10
N ALA A 13 7.04 -0.99 8.33
CA ALA A 13 7.96 -0.78 9.43
C ALA A 13 9.08 -1.82 9.41
N ASP A 14 10.20 -1.50 10.05
CA ASP A 14 11.31 -2.45 10.16
C ASP A 14 10.91 -3.68 10.96
N GLY A 15 11.26 -4.85 10.44
CA GLY A 15 10.90 -6.15 11.02
C GLY A 15 9.46 -6.60 10.78
N GLN A 16 8.65 -5.82 10.05
CA GLN A 16 7.32 -6.24 9.62
C GLN A 16 7.39 -6.94 8.26
N GLU A 17 6.56 -7.97 8.07
CA GLU A 17 6.42 -8.68 6.80
C GLU A 17 5.34 -8.08 5.89
N HIS A 18 4.29 -7.53 6.51
CA HIS A 18 3.09 -7.11 5.79
C HIS A 18 3.06 -5.58 5.63
N PRO A 19 3.07 -5.07 4.38
CA PRO A 19 2.96 -3.64 4.12
C PRO A 19 1.53 -3.15 4.33
N VAL A 20 1.39 -1.92 4.82
CA VAL A 20 0.10 -1.23 4.97
C VAL A 20 -0.16 -0.35 3.77
N LYS A 21 -1.31 -0.53 3.13
CA LYS A 21 -1.75 0.29 2.01
C LYS A 21 -2.31 1.63 2.49
N LEU A 22 -1.75 2.71 1.93
CA LEU A 22 -2.22 4.09 2.06
C LEU A 22 -2.80 4.50 0.70
N SER A 23 -4.12 4.31 0.54
CA SER A 23 -4.82 4.54 -0.73
C SER A 23 -5.04 6.02 -1.01
N ASN A 24 -5.15 6.82 0.05
CA ASN A 24 -5.41 8.26 -0.01
C ASN A 24 -4.20 9.05 0.49
N ALA A 25 -3.00 8.71 0.02
CA ALA A 25 -1.82 9.53 0.28
C ALA A 25 -1.78 10.73 -0.66
N LEU A 26 -1.29 11.87 -0.20
CA LEU A 26 -1.23 13.12 -0.95
C LEU A 26 0.23 13.55 -1.12
N TYR A 27 0.59 14.07 -2.29
CA TYR A 27 1.84 14.81 -2.45
C TYR A 27 1.69 16.23 -1.92
N GLY A 28 2.30 16.49 -0.77
CA GLY A 28 2.34 17.81 -0.13
C GLY A 28 3.40 18.70 -0.77
N ARG A 29 3.00 19.51 -1.75
CA ARG A 29 3.87 20.57 -2.25
C ARG A 29 4.16 21.56 -1.12
N GLY A 30 5.44 21.93 -0.96
CA GLY A 30 5.88 22.89 0.07
C GLY A 30 5.89 22.34 1.50
N LEU A 31 5.54 21.07 1.73
CA LEU A 31 5.68 20.45 3.04
C LEU A 31 7.16 20.11 3.28
N SER A 32 7.69 20.50 4.44
CA SER A 32 9.07 20.17 4.84
C SER A 32 9.18 18.77 5.44
N LYS A 33 8.08 18.21 5.95
CA LYS A 33 8.05 16.95 6.70
C LYS A 33 6.83 16.14 6.30
N SER A 34 7.00 14.84 6.06
CA SER A 34 5.87 13.96 5.79
C SER A 34 4.99 13.77 7.02
N VAL A 35 3.69 13.69 6.79
CA VAL A 35 2.67 13.54 7.83
C VAL A 35 1.87 12.27 7.56
N ILE A 36 1.50 11.53 8.60
CA ILE A 36 0.66 10.32 8.50
C ILE A 36 -0.48 10.42 9.52
N SER A 37 -1.64 9.86 9.17
CA SER A 37 -2.74 9.76 10.12
C SER A 37 -2.41 8.76 11.24
N ARG A 38 -2.94 9.02 12.44
CA ARG A 38 -2.72 8.16 13.61
C ARG A 38 -3.17 6.72 13.38
N SER A 39 -4.32 6.52 12.73
CA SER A 39 -4.84 5.18 12.42
C SER A 39 -3.88 4.38 11.56
N LYS A 40 -3.30 4.99 10.52
CA LYS A 40 -2.34 4.34 9.62
C LYS A 40 -0.97 4.13 10.25
N ALA A 41 -0.50 5.08 11.07
CA ALA A 41 0.71 4.90 11.86
C ALA A 41 0.59 3.69 12.80
N THR A 42 -0.53 3.55 13.52
CA THR A 42 -0.75 2.39 14.40
C THR A 42 -0.88 1.09 13.61
N ALA A 43 -1.58 1.09 12.48
CA ALA A 43 -1.72 -0.09 11.63
C ALA A 43 -0.37 -0.58 11.05
N SER A 44 0.62 0.31 10.91
CA SER A 44 1.95 -0.06 10.43
C SER A 44 2.75 -0.92 11.40
N HIS A 45 2.33 -1.00 12.67
CA HIS A 45 3.07 -1.64 13.76
C HIS A 45 4.51 -1.11 13.92
N GLY A 46 4.81 0.07 13.38
CA GLY A 46 6.09 0.74 13.55
C GLY A 46 6.29 1.27 14.96
N SER A 47 7.56 1.40 15.36
CA SER A 47 7.92 2.00 16.64
C SER A 47 7.58 3.48 16.64
N ILE A 48 6.51 3.85 17.38
CA ILE A 48 6.09 5.24 17.55
C ILE A 48 6.96 5.89 18.63
N ARG A 49 7.59 7.02 18.28
CA ARG A 49 8.43 7.80 19.19
C ARG A 49 7.77 9.12 19.53
N SER A 50 7.74 9.47 20.81
CA SER A 50 7.31 10.80 21.26
C SER A 50 8.35 11.85 20.85
N ILE A 51 7.87 13.04 20.47
CA ILE A 51 8.70 14.20 20.11
C ILE A 51 8.12 15.47 20.74
N PRO A 52 8.91 16.56 20.86
CA PRO A 52 8.37 17.86 21.21
C PRO A 52 7.25 18.29 20.24
N PRO A 53 6.19 18.97 20.73
CA PRO A 53 5.10 19.44 19.88
C PRO A 53 5.62 20.23 18.68
N THR A 54 5.33 19.73 17.49
CA THR A 54 5.82 20.26 16.22
C THR A 54 4.64 20.65 15.35
N LYS A 55 4.71 21.83 14.72
CA LYS A 55 3.73 22.31 13.75
C LYS A 55 4.31 22.21 12.35
N ILE A 56 3.52 21.69 11.42
CA ILE A 56 3.90 21.48 10.03
C ILE A 56 2.86 22.19 9.19
N THR A 57 3.29 23.19 8.41
CA THR A 57 2.39 23.99 7.59
C THR A 57 2.60 23.66 6.12
N ASP A 58 1.52 23.43 5.39
CA ASP A 58 1.57 23.18 3.94
C ASP A 58 1.44 24.48 3.13
N HIS A 59 1.60 24.36 1.81
CA HIS A 59 1.48 25.51 0.89
C HIS A 59 0.07 26.13 0.84
N THR A 60 -0.96 25.44 1.34
CA THR A 60 -2.33 25.97 1.44
C THR A 60 -2.55 26.76 2.73
N GLY A 61 -1.56 26.78 3.62
CA GLY A 61 -1.67 27.39 4.95
C GLY A 61 -2.36 26.49 5.96
N THR A 62 -2.58 25.21 5.67
CA THR A 62 -3.10 24.24 6.63
C THR A 62 -1.97 23.80 7.55
N THR A 63 -2.21 23.86 8.86
CA THR A 63 -1.22 23.48 9.88
C THR A 63 -1.63 22.20 10.58
N TYR A 64 -0.72 21.23 10.56
CA TYR A 64 -0.82 19.95 11.24
C TYR A 64 0.03 20.01 12.51
N SER A 65 -0.54 19.60 13.63
CA SER A 65 0.20 19.44 14.89
C SER A 65 0.58 17.98 15.08
N SER A 66 1.79 17.75 15.59
CA SER A 66 2.31 16.41 15.84
C SER A 66 3.13 16.38 17.12
N THR A 67 2.88 15.36 17.94
CA THR A 67 3.61 15.05 19.18
C THR A 67 4.33 13.70 19.11
N SER A 68 4.24 13.00 17.98
CA SER A 68 4.86 11.68 17.81
C SER A 68 5.26 11.43 16.35
N THR A 69 6.20 10.52 16.15
CA THR A 69 6.72 10.15 14.83
C THR A 69 6.81 8.64 14.67
N VAL A 70 6.84 8.19 13.42
CA VAL A 70 7.12 6.80 13.06
C VAL A 70 8.03 6.78 11.82
N SER A 71 9.07 5.94 11.84
CA SER A 71 9.94 5.76 10.67
C SER A 71 9.49 4.55 9.88
N LEU A 72 9.15 4.75 8.61
CA LEU A 72 8.63 3.72 7.73
C LEU A 72 9.37 3.76 6.39
N ARG A 73 9.58 2.59 5.80
CA ARG A 73 9.95 2.48 4.38
C ARG A 73 8.67 2.51 3.58
N TRP A 74 8.68 3.16 2.41
CA TRP A 74 7.50 3.19 1.55
C TRP A 74 7.85 2.92 0.10
N TYR A 75 6.82 2.64 -0.70
CA TYR A 75 6.96 2.41 -2.12
C TYR A 75 5.66 2.71 -2.85
N TYR A 76 5.79 3.09 -4.11
CA TYR A 76 4.64 3.31 -4.99
C TYR A 76 4.00 1.99 -5.41
N ASP A 77 2.72 2.07 -5.79
CA ASP A 77 2.03 1.01 -6.51
C ASP A 77 2.73 0.75 -7.86
N GLY A 78 3.63 -0.23 -7.89
CA GLY A 78 4.61 -0.43 -8.98
C GLY A 78 5.99 -0.90 -8.51
N GLY A 79 6.29 -0.83 -7.21
CA GLY A 79 7.43 -1.54 -6.60
C GLY A 79 8.76 -0.78 -6.53
N THR A 80 8.80 0.52 -6.85
CA THR A 80 9.99 1.34 -6.58
C THR A 80 10.06 1.66 -5.09
N GLN A 81 10.99 1.01 -4.38
CA GLN A 81 11.24 1.20 -2.96
C GLN A 81 11.98 2.50 -2.69
N THR A 82 11.50 3.28 -1.71
CA THR A 82 12.13 4.51 -1.26
C THR A 82 12.95 4.28 0.02
N PHE A 83 13.79 5.27 0.35
CA PHE A 83 14.53 5.28 1.60
C PHE A 83 13.58 5.35 2.81
N PRO A 84 14.01 4.88 4.00
CA PRO A 84 13.26 5.08 5.22
C PRO A 84 12.95 6.57 5.43
N GLU A 85 11.68 6.87 5.71
CA GLU A 85 11.20 8.21 5.92
C GLU A 85 10.53 8.33 7.29
N THR A 86 10.77 9.45 7.97
CA THR A 86 10.14 9.75 9.25
C THR A 86 8.85 10.53 9.02
N PHE A 87 7.73 9.88 9.33
CA PHE A 87 6.41 10.46 9.29
C PHE A 87 6.04 11.06 10.64
N TYR A 88 5.53 12.29 10.62
CA TYR A 88 4.95 12.96 11.77
C TYR A 88 3.50 12.54 11.90
N ILE A 89 3.11 12.07 13.08
CA ILE A 89 1.77 11.55 13.31
C ILE A 89 0.86 12.73 13.63
N ALA A 90 -0.09 13.00 12.74
CA ALA A 90 -1.02 14.09 12.93
C ALA A 90 -1.90 13.84 14.17
N ASP A 91 -1.98 14.86 15.00
CA ASP A 91 -2.97 14.95 16.07
C ASP A 91 -4.34 15.28 15.46
N ALA A 92 -5.42 14.92 16.16
CA ALA A 92 -6.80 15.02 15.64
C ALA A 92 -7.26 16.46 15.32
N THR A 93 -6.45 17.47 15.66
CA THR A 93 -6.72 18.89 15.44
C THR A 93 -5.93 19.42 14.25
N THR A 94 -6.56 19.46 13.08
CA THR A 94 -6.04 20.21 11.92
C THR A 94 -6.60 21.63 11.95
N THR A 95 -5.73 22.64 11.83
CA THR A 95 -6.16 24.05 11.76
C THR A 95 -5.93 24.58 10.35
N THR A 96 -7.00 24.95 9.66
CA THR A 96 -6.95 25.56 8.32
C THR A 96 -7.07 27.07 8.45
N THR A 97 -6.09 27.82 7.94
CA THR A 97 -6.01 29.29 8.15
C THR A 97 -7.14 30.06 7.46
N THR A 98 -7.86 29.46 6.51
CA THR A 98 -8.91 30.14 5.72
C THR A 98 -10.32 29.92 6.26
N ILE A 99 -10.57 28.86 7.05
CA ILE A 99 -11.86 28.54 7.66
C ILE A 99 -11.58 27.74 8.95
N THR A 100 -12.03 28.24 10.10
CA THR A 100 -11.98 27.56 11.41
C THR A 100 -12.99 26.41 11.45
N THR A 101 -12.78 25.37 10.66
CA THR A 101 -13.49 24.09 10.79
C THR A 101 -12.57 23.11 11.51
N THR A 102 -12.85 22.86 12.80
CA THR A 102 -12.28 21.75 13.55
C THR A 102 -12.97 20.46 13.10
N THR A 103 -12.54 19.87 12.00
CA THR A 103 -12.97 18.54 11.58
C THR A 103 -12.08 17.50 12.25
N THR A 104 -12.69 16.60 13.03
CA THR A 104 -12.01 15.45 13.66
C THR A 104 -11.63 14.37 12.65
N ASP A 105 -12.24 14.38 11.47
CA ASP A 105 -11.99 13.40 10.43
C ASP A 105 -10.90 13.87 9.48
N ILE A 106 -9.79 13.15 9.48
CA ILE A 106 -8.67 13.34 8.58
C ILE A 106 -9.00 12.59 7.27
N PRO A 107 -9.26 13.27 6.13
CA PRO A 107 -9.72 12.62 4.90
C PRO A 107 -8.59 11.95 4.09
N TRP A 108 -7.36 11.99 4.61
CA TRP A 108 -6.15 11.49 3.95
C TRP A 108 -5.42 10.49 4.84
N ASP A 109 -4.66 9.59 4.21
CA ASP A 109 -3.88 8.57 4.91
C ASP A 109 -2.49 9.10 5.32
N ALA A 110 -1.83 9.79 4.38
CA ALA A 110 -0.55 10.47 4.58
C ALA A 110 -0.42 11.66 3.64
N ILE A 111 0.46 12.60 3.98
CA ILE A 111 0.91 13.68 3.11
C ILE A 111 2.43 13.60 3.01
N LEU A 112 2.94 13.29 1.83
CA LEU A 112 4.37 13.14 1.56
C LEU A 112 5.02 14.50 1.32
N CYS A 113 6.17 14.76 1.93
CA CYS A 113 6.97 15.93 1.61
C CYS A 113 7.64 15.77 0.25
N ASN A 114 7.70 16.86 -0.50
CA ASN A 114 8.40 16.92 -1.79
C ASN A 114 9.86 17.39 -1.64
N ALA A 115 10.28 17.73 -0.41
CA ALA A 115 11.67 18.06 -0.16
C ALA A 115 12.46 16.77 -0.35
N ALA A 116 13.23 16.70 -1.44
CA ALA A 116 14.37 15.82 -1.53
C ALA A 116 15.36 16.24 -0.43
N GLU A 117 15.08 15.88 0.83
CA GLU A 117 16.08 15.92 1.87
C GLU A 117 17.14 14.89 1.48
N SER A 118 18.15 15.37 0.77
CA SER A 118 19.46 14.72 0.78
C SER A 118 19.79 14.49 2.26
N PRO A 119 20.08 13.25 2.67
CA PRO A 119 20.27 12.93 4.09
C PRO A 119 21.35 13.86 4.64
N SER A 120 20.96 14.71 5.59
CA SER A 120 21.84 15.71 6.18
C SER A 120 23.06 15.02 6.77
N SER A 121 24.22 15.37 6.20
CA SER A 121 25.59 15.24 6.72
C SER A 121 25.68 14.77 8.17
N GLY A 122 25.94 13.48 8.36
CA GLY A 122 26.21 12.95 9.71
C GLY A 122 26.10 11.45 9.84
N LEU A 123 26.58 10.70 8.84
CA LEU A 123 27.06 9.30 8.88
C LEU A 123 27.10 8.85 7.42
N VAL A 124 28.30 8.71 6.87
CA VAL A 124 28.53 8.20 5.52
C VAL A 124 27.78 6.87 5.37
N PRO A 125 26.78 6.75 4.47
CA PRO A 125 26.30 5.44 4.11
C PRO A 125 27.37 4.85 3.21
N GLN A 126 28.19 3.97 3.78
CA GLN A 126 28.94 3.00 3.00
C GLN A 126 27.93 2.37 2.03
N ALA A 127 28.16 2.59 0.74
CA ALA A 127 27.34 2.04 -0.32
C ALA A 127 27.40 0.50 -0.23
N ASN A 128 26.46 -0.08 0.52
CA ASN A 128 26.19 -1.50 0.45
C ASN A 128 25.31 -1.72 -0.77
N THR A 129 26.00 -1.97 -1.87
CA THR A 129 25.48 -2.60 -3.07
C THR A 129 24.50 -3.72 -2.72
N ILE A 130 23.23 -3.50 -3.06
CA ILE A 130 22.18 -4.49 -3.34
C ILE A 130 21.98 -5.56 -2.25
N LEU A 131 21.15 -5.24 -1.26
CA LEU A 131 20.28 -6.25 -0.65
C LEU A 131 18.88 -6.09 -1.25
N ARG A 132 18.64 -6.89 -2.28
CA ARG A 132 17.35 -7.13 -2.93
C ARG A 132 16.31 -7.39 -1.83
N ALA A 133 15.26 -6.57 -1.75
CA ALA A 133 14.05 -6.93 -1.02
C ALA A 133 13.51 -8.27 -1.58
N PRO A 134 12.91 -9.16 -0.75
CA PRO A 134 12.29 -10.38 -1.23
C PRO A 134 11.01 -10.01 -1.98
N GLY A 135 11.17 -9.67 -3.25
CA GLY A 135 10.08 -9.14 -4.07
C GLY A 135 10.56 -8.68 -5.43
N GLY A 136 11.63 -9.28 -5.96
CA GLY A 136 11.92 -9.17 -7.38
C GLY A 136 10.84 -9.91 -8.15
N ALA A 137 10.20 -9.23 -9.10
CA ALA A 137 9.47 -9.87 -10.17
C ALA A 137 10.44 -10.79 -10.94
N ASP A 138 10.61 -12.01 -10.46
CA ASP A 138 11.30 -13.05 -11.22
C ASP A 138 10.39 -13.37 -12.40
N SER A 139 10.86 -13.10 -13.62
CA SER A 139 10.16 -13.52 -14.83
C SER A 139 9.91 -15.04 -14.83
N GLN A 140 10.69 -15.78 -14.03
CA GLN A 140 10.52 -17.19 -13.73
C GLN A 140 9.29 -17.48 -12.84
N ARG A 141 9.00 -16.63 -11.84
CA ARG A 141 7.83 -16.78 -10.94
C ARG A 141 6.52 -16.37 -11.62
N GLU A 142 6.57 -15.39 -12.53
CA GLU A 142 5.42 -15.05 -13.37
C GLU A 142 5.17 -16.11 -14.45
N LYS A 143 6.24 -16.72 -15.00
CA LYS A 143 6.13 -17.87 -15.90
C LYS A 143 5.56 -19.10 -15.18
N GLU A 144 6.00 -19.40 -13.96
CA GLU A 144 5.42 -20.46 -13.12
C GLU A 144 3.97 -20.17 -12.74
N ARG A 145 3.61 -18.90 -12.46
CA ARG A 145 2.21 -18.54 -12.17
C ARG A 145 1.31 -18.76 -13.39
N LYS A 146 1.76 -18.31 -14.58
CA LYS A 146 1.03 -18.54 -15.84
C LYS A 146 0.92 -20.02 -16.19
N GLU A 147 1.99 -20.79 -15.98
CA GLU A 147 1.97 -22.24 -16.22
C GLU A 147 1.01 -22.96 -15.28
N ARG A 148 1.00 -22.59 -13.99
CA ARG A 148 0.08 -23.15 -13.00
C ARG A 148 -1.38 -22.79 -13.28
N GLU A 149 -1.65 -21.55 -13.72
CA GLU A 149 -2.97 -21.11 -14.17
C GLU A 149 -3.42 -21.88 -15.43
N GLU A 150 -2.53 -22.11 -16.39
CA GLU A 150 -2.84 -22.87 -17.61
C GLU A 150 -3.12 -24.35 -17.31
N VAL A 151 -2.33 -24.98 -16.45
CA VAL A 151 -2.53 -26.37 -16.02
C VAL A 151 -3.85 -26.50 -15.28
N ASN A 152 -4.16 -25.56 -14.37
CA ASN A 152 -5.40 -25.59 -13.62
C ASN A 152 -6.63 -25.37 -14.52
N ARG A 153 -6.52 -24.47 -15.51
CA ARG A 153 -7.57 -24.25 -16.53
C ARG A 153 -7.81 -25.50 -17.38
N LYS A 154 -6.75 -26.16 -17.85
CA LYS A 154 -6.86 -27.43 -18.62
C LYS A 154 -7.49 -28.55 -17.80
N LYS A 155 -7.15 -28.64 -16.51
CA LYS A 155 -7.74 -29.62 -15.60
C LYS A 155 -9.23 -29.36 -15.40
N TYR A 156 -9.61 -28.12 -15.14
CA TYR A 156 -11.01 -27.72 -14.98
C TYR A 156 -11.84 -27.97 -16.24
N GLU A 157 -11.32 -27.68 -17.44
CA GLU A 157 -12.02 -27.98 -18.69
C GLU A 157 -12.21 -29.48 -18.92
N ARG A 158 -11.22 -30.31 -18.56
CA ARG A 158 -11.33 -31.77 -18.67
C ARG A 158 -12.41 -32.31 -17.73
N GLU A 159 -12.37 -31.94 -16.45
CA GLU A 159 -13.37 -32.37 -15.46
C GLU A 159 -14.77 -31.90 -15.86
N ARG A 160 -14.91 -30.69 -16.40
CA ARG A 160 -16.19 -30.18 -16.90
C ARG A 160 -16.71 -31.01 -18.10
N ARG A 161 -15.85 -31.42 -19.04
CA ARG A 161 -16.26 -32.29 -20.16
C ARG A 161 -16.65 -33.67 -19.68
N GLU A 162 -15.87 -34.27 -18.80
CA GLU A 162 -16.17 -35.59 -18.22
C GLU A 162 -17.50 -35.59 -17.45
N GLN A 163 -17.79 -34.52 -16.70
CA GLN A 163 -19.10 -34.36 -16.05
C GLN A 163 -20.23 -34.21 -17.06
N ALA A 164 -20.04 -33.42 -18.12
CA ALA A 164 -21.05 -33.26 -19.17
C ALA A 164 -21.34 -34.59 -19.90
N ASP A 165 -20.31 -35.38 -20.19
CA ASP A 165 -20.46 -36.68 -20.84
C ASP A 165 -21.16 -37.69 -19.92
N ARG A 166 -20.81 -37.74 -18.63
CA ARG A 166 -21.53 -38.56 -17.64
C ARG A 166 -23.01 -38.18 -17.54
N ILE A 167 -23.33 -36.88 -17.57
CA ILE A 167 -24.72 -36.42 -17.56
C ILE A 167 -25.44 -36.86 -18.84
N ARG A 168 -24.80 -36.72 -20.00
CA ARG A 168 -25.37 -37.15 -21.29
C ARG A 168 -25.61 -38.66 -21.33
N GLU A 169 -24.66 -39.46 -20.87
CA GLU A 169 -24.77 -40.92 -20.82
C GLU A 169 -25.84 -41.38 -19.83
N ALA A 170 -25.90 -40.75 -18.65
CA ALA A 170 -26.96 -41.03 -17.66
C ALA A 170 -28.35 -40.66 -18.20
N PHE A 171 -28.46 -39.57 -18.97
CA PHE A 171 -29.71 -39.16 -19.60
C PHE A 171 -30.13 -40.11 -20.73
N ALA A 172 -29.18 -40.53 -21.58
CA ALA A 172 -29.42 -41.51 -22.64
C ALA A 172 -29.83 -42.89 -22.07
N SER A 173 -29.16 -43.36 -21.01
CA SER A 173 -29.48 -44.62 -20.34
C SER A 173 -30.87 -44.60 -19.70
N LYS A 174 -31.28 -43.47 -19.11
CA LYS A 174 -32.63 -43.28 -18.58
C LYS A 174 -33.69 -43.30 -19.69
N GLN A 175 -33.43 -42.65 -20.83
CA GLN A 175 -34.35 -42.71 -21.98
C GLN A 175 -34.45 -44.11 -22.60
N ALA A 176 -33.35 -44.86 -22.69
CA ALA A 176 -33.35 -46.22 -23.21
C ALA A 176 -34.17 -47.16 -22.31
N ARG A 177 -34.05 -47.03 -20.98
CA ARG A 177 -34.89 -47.76 -20.02
C ARG A 177 -36.37 -47.38 -20.11
N ALA A 178 -36.69 -46.12 -20.37
CA ALA A 178 -38.07 -45.66 -20.51
C ALA A 178 -38.74 -46.10 -21.84
N LYS A 179 -37.97 -46.51 -22.86
CA LYS A 179 -38.49 -47.02 -24.15
C LYS A 179 -38.66 -48.54 -24.22
N HIS A 180 -38.16 -49.27 -23.22
CA HIS A 180 -38.28 -50.73 -23.09
C HIS A 180 -39.15 -51.17 -21.90
N SER A 181 -39.89 -50.23 -21.31
CA SER A 181 -41.03 -50.47 -20.41
C SER A 181 -42.33 -50.25 -21.16
#